data_AF-W2MSS3-F1
#
_entry.id   AF-W2MSS3-F1
#
_cell.length_a   1.000
_cell.length_b   1.000
_cell.length_c   1.000
_cell.angle_alpha   90.00
_cell.angle_beta   90.00
_cell.angle_gamma   90.00
#
_symmetry.space_group_name_H-M   'P 1'
#
loop_
_entity.id
_entity.type
_entity.pdbx_description
1 polymer ?
#
loop_
_entity_poly.entity_id
_entity_poly.type
_entity_poly.pdbx_seq_one_letter_code
_entity_poly.pdbx_strand_id
1 'polypeptide(L)'
;MDSSLVTERGSVKVNAQLQLDGSKYAHIFAVGDMCNHPAPKMAFIAGEQGKFLAGELAAVIKKKQTGFTKPFDTPAIAAMILPLGPSGGVSQLPFWGGVVLGDWFTWLLKSRDYFAGRIWASIGATVPN
;
A
#
# COMPACT_ATOMS: atom_id res chain seq x y z
N MET A 1 -15.08 -6.73 -20.35
CA MET A 1 -13.94 -7.27 -19.58
C MET A 1 -14.13 -8.76 -19.42
N ASP A 2 -13.05 -9.54 -19.42
CA ASP A 2 -13.09 -10.97 -19.09
C ASP A 2 -13.57 -11.13 -17.64
N SER A 3 -14.78 -11.68 -17.45
CA SER A 3 -15.40 -11.78 -16.12
C SER A 3 -14.63 -12.69 -15.17
N SER A 4 -13.77 -13.57 -15.70
CA SER A 4 -12.93 -14.45 -14.89
C SER A 4 -11.90 -13.69 -14.06
N LEU A 5 -11.55 -12.46 -14.45
CA LEU A 5 -10.55 -11.61 -13.80
C LEU A 5 -11.07 -10.85 -12.58
N VAL A 6 -12.35 -10.97 -12.26
CA VAL A 6 -12.97 -10.23 -11.17
C VAL A 6 -13.58 -11.21 -10.18
N THR A 7 -13.44 -10.93 -8.88
CA THR A 7 -14.12 -11.69 -7.82
C THR A 7 -15.62 -11.38 -7.84
N GLU A 8 -16.42 -12.18 -7.14
CA GLU A 8 -17.85 -11.92 -6.97
C GLU A 8 -18.15 -10.53 -6.36
N ARG A 9 -17.20 -9.99 -5.60
CA ARG A 9 -17.29 -8.66 -4.96
C ARG A 9 -16.73 -7.51 -5.81
N GLY A 10 -16.35 -7.77 -7.07
CA GLY A 10 -15.88 -6.72 -7.97
C GLY A 10 -14.38 -6.39 -7.89
N SER A 11 -13.57 -7.15 -7.14
CA SER A 11 -12.13 -6.92 -7.05
C SER A 11 -11.38 -7.63 -8.18
N VAL A 12 -10.37 -6.99 -8.76
CA VAL A 12 -9.48 -7.60 -9.75
C VAL A 12 -8.65 -8.70 -9.09
N LYS A 13 -8.63 -9.90 -9.69
CA LYS A 13 -7.84 -11.03 -9.23
C LYS A 13 -6.38 -10.85 -9.60
N VAL A 14 -5.49 -10.96 -8.61
CA VAL A 14 -4.05 -10.87 -8.79
C VAL A 14 -3.31 -12.00 -8.07
N ASN A 15 -2.14 -12.34 -8.61
CA ASN A 15 -1.20 -13.25 -7.98
C ASN A 15 -0.36 -12.52 -6.90
N ALA A 16 0.59 -13.25 -6.30
CA ALA A 16 1.46 -12.71 -5.24
C ALA A 16 2.39 -11.58 -5.72
N GLN A 17 2.66 -11.49 -7.03
CA GLN A 17 3.47 -10.47 -7.68
C GLN A 17 2.65 -9.24 -8.09
N LEU A 18 1.35 -9.19 -7.75
CA LEU A 18 0.40 -8.14 -8.12
C LEU A 18 0.05 -8.11 -9.62
N GLN A 19 0.36 -9.18 -10.36
CA GLN A 19 -0.05 -9.36 -11.76
C GLN A 19 -1.49 -9.88 -11.80
N LEU A 20 -2.25 -9.50 -12.83
CA LEU A 20 -3.57 -10.09 -13.06
C LEU A 20 -3.45 -11.61 -13.22
N ASP A 21 -4.42 -12.34 -12.66
CA ASP A 21 -4.46 -13.79 -12.76
C ASP A 21 -4.58 -14.25 -14.23
N GLY A 22 -3.81 -15.29 -14.57
CA GLY A 22 -3.79 -15.91 -15.90
C GLY A 22 -2.63 -15.45 -16.78
N SER A 23 -2.00 -16.42 -17.47
CA SER A 23 -0.80 -16.20 -18.29
C SER A 23 -0.97 -15.15 -19.38
N LYS A 24 -2.17 -15.02 -19.95
CA LYS A 24 -2.53 -14.01 -20.96
C LYS A 24 -2.36 -12.57 -20.45
N TYR A 25 -2.55 -12.36 -19.15
CA TYR A 25 -2.56 -11.04 -18.52
C TYR A 25 -1.33 -10.78 -17.65
N ALA A 26 -0.30 -11.62 -17.75
CA ALA A 26 0.92 -11.54 -16.93
C ALA A 26 1.72 -10.23 -17.10
N HIS A 27 1.38 -9.38 -18.07
CA HIS A 27 1.99 -8.06 -18.28
C HIS A 27 1.15 -6.91 -17.68
N ILE A 28 0.02 -7.21 -17.05
CA ILE A 28 -0.90 -6.24 -16.44
C ILE A 28 -0.85 -6.41 -14.92
N PHE A 29 -0.86 -5.31 -14.19
CA PHE A 29 -0.75 -5.28 -12.74
C PHE A 29 -1.91 -4.49 -12.12
N ALA A 30 -2.30 -4.84 -10.90
CA ALA A 30 -3.29 -4.10 -10.13
C ALA A 30 -2.87 -4.01 -8.66
N VAL A 31 -3.00 -2.81 -8.08
CA VAL A 31 -2.56 -2.48 -6.71
C VAL A 31 -3.67 -1.75 -5.95
N GLY A 32 -3.56 -1.71 -4.63
CA GLY A 32 -4.47 -1.01 -3.74
C GLY A 32 -5.82 -1.69 -3.58
N ASP A 33 -6.85 -0.86 -3.45
CA ASP A 33 -8.20 -1.31 -3.08
C ASP A 33 -8.93 -2.03 -4.22
N MET A 34 -8.48 -1.83 -5.46
CA MET A 34 -9.12 -2.45 -6.64
C MET A 34 -8.82 -3.95 -6.78
N CYS A 35 -7.74 -4.47 -6.20
CA CYS A 35 -7.34 -5.87 -6.37
C CYS A 35 -7.67 -6.74 -5.15
N ASN A 36 -7.71 -8.05 -5.32
CA ASN A 36 -8.04 -9.01 -4.26
C ASN A 36 -6.84 -9.41 -3.38
N HIS A 37 -5.67 -8.78 -3.55
CA HIS A 37 -4.49 -9.07 -2.72
C HIS A 37 -4.84 -8.96 -1.21
N PRO A 38 -4.42 -9.92 -0.36
CA PRO A 38 -4.90 -10.03 1.03
C PRO A 38 -4.40 -8.92 1.96
N ALA A 39 -3.39 -8.14 1.54
CA ALA A 39 -2.92 -7.00 2.31
C ALA A 39 -4.06 -5.99 2.60
N PRO A 40 -4.06 -5.35 3.79
CA PRO A 40 -5.11 -4.41 4.17
C PRO A 40 -5.35 -3.32 3.14
N LYS A 41 -6.63 -3.00 2.89
CA LYS A 41 -7.08 -1.98 1.93
C LYS A 41 -6.91 -0.58 2.53
N MET A 42 -5.69 -0.05 2.43
CA MET A 42 -5.29 1.23 2.99
C MET A 42 -4.38 1.97 2.01
N ALA A 43 -4.50 3.30 1.96
CA ALA A 43 -3.66 4.15 1.12
C ALA A 43 -2.15 3.95 1.35
N PHE A 44 -1.74 3.72 2.60
CA PHE A 44 -0.34 3.41 2.92
C PHE A 44 0.14 2.12 2.24
N ILE A 45 -0.66 1.05 2.31
CA ILE A 45 -0.34 -0.23 1.67
C ILE A 45 -0.33 -0.10 0.15
N ALA A 46 -1.27 0.66 -0.42
CA ALA A 46 -1.28 0.96 -1.85
C ALA A 46 0.02 1.67 -2.29
N GLY A 47 0.52 2.61 -1.47
CA GLY A 47 1.81 3.26 -1.69
C GLY A 47 2.99 2.29 -1.65
N GLU A 48 3.03 1.39 -0.66
CA GLU A 48 4.07 0.35 -0.57
C GLU A 48 4.01 -0.65 -1.74
N GLN A 49 2.81 -1.06 -2.16
CA GLN A 49 2.61 -1.87 -3.36
C GLN A 49 3.12 -1.17 -4.62
N GLY A 50 2.81 0.13 -4.77
CA GLY A 50 3.31 0.94 -5.89
C GLY A 50 4.84 1.03 -5.90
N LYS A 51 5.47 1.27 -4.75
CA LYS A 51 6.93 1.33 -4.60
C LYS A 51 7.59 -0.02 -4.91
N PHE A 52 7.03 -1.11 -4.38
CA PHE A 52 7.48 -2.47 -4.67
C PHE A 52 7.41 -2.78 -6.17
N LEU A 53 6.26 -2.54 -6.78
CA LEU A 53 6.04 -2.84 -8.20
C LEU A 53 6.94 -1.98 -9.10
N ALA A 54 7.13 -0.70 -8.78
CA ALA A 54 8.06 0.16 -9.50
C ALA A 54 9.51 -0.37 -9.45
N GLY A 55 9.93 -0.91 -8.29
CA GLY A 55 11.24 -1.54 -8.13
C GLY A 55 11.40 -2.80 -9.00
N GLU A 56 10.40 -3.70 -8.98
CA GLU A 56 10.40 -4.91 -9.80
C GLU A 56 10.39 -4.57 -11.31
N LEU A 57 9.53 -3.64 -11.74
CA LEU A 57 9.49 -3.15 -13.12
C LEU A 57 10.84 -2.60 -13.56
N ALA A 58 11.46 -1.74 -12.74
CA ALA A 58 12.77 -1.18 -13.05
C ALA A 58 13.86 -2.26 -13.14
N ALA A 59 13.80 -3.30 -12.29
CA ALA A 59 14.74 -4.42 -12.33
C ALA A 59 14.60 -5.26 -13.61
N VAL A 60 13.36 -5.57 -14.01
CA VAL A 60 13.06 -6.31 -15.25
C VAL A 60 13.48 -5.51 -16.48
N ILE A 61 13.09 -4.22 -16.57
CA ILE A 61 13.45 -3.34 -17.70
C ILE A 61 14.96 -3.23 -17.86
N LYS A 62 15.70 -3.13 -16.75
CA LYS A 62 17.17 -3.05 -16.74
C LYS A 62 17.85 -4.42 -16.90
N LYS A 63 17.08 -5.50 -17.19
CA LYS A 63 17.57 -6.87 -17.33
C LYS A 63 18.35 -7.38 -16.11
N LYS A 64 18.08 -6.83 -14.93
CA LYS A 64 18.61 -7.33 -13.65
C LYS A 64 17.79 -8.51 -13.12
N GLN A 65 16.59 -8.69 -13.64
CA GLN A 65 15.68 -9.78 -13.33
C GLN A 65 15.02 -10.27 -14.63
N THR A 66 14.79 -11.56 -14.77
CA THR A 66 14.23 -12.17 -15.99
C THR A 66 12.70 -12.07 -16.09
N GLY A 67 12.03 -11.72 -15.00
CA GLY A 67 10.57 -11.57 -14.90
C GLY A 67 10.18 -11.17 -13.48
N PHE A 68 8.90 -11.21 -13.13
CA PHE A 68 8.41 -10.87 -11.79
C PHE A 68 8.43 -12.13 -10.92
N THR A 69 9.33 -12.22 -9.95
CA THR A 69 9.50 -13.44 -9.14
C THR A 69 9.24 -13.21 -7.67
N LYS A 70 9.45 -11.98 -7.17
CA LYS A 70 9.27 -11.66 -5.76
C LYS A 70 7.80 -11.43 -5.45
N PRO A 71 7.23 -12.01 -4.38
CA PRO A 71 5.90 -11.65 -3.92
C PRO A 71 5.91 -10.29 -3.21
N PHE A 72 4.77 -9.61 -3.19
CA PHE A 72 4.56 -8.48 -2.29
C PHE A 72 4.27 -8.99 -0.88
N ASP A 73 5.08 -8.58 0.09
CA ASP A 73 4.92 -9.01 1.47
C ASP A 73 3.66 -8.42 2.11
N THR A 74 2.83 -9.29 2.66
CA THR A 74 1.69 -8.86 3.46
C THR A 74 2.14 -8.65 4.91
N PRO A 75 1.95 -7.45 5.49
CA PRO A 75 2.34 -7.22 6.87
C PRO A 75 1.49 -8.09 7.80
N ALA A 76 2.16 -8.84 8.69
CA ALA A 76 1.48 -9.68 9.69
C ALA A 76 0.64 -8.85 10.68
N ILE A 77 1.04 -7.60 10.92
CA ILE A 77 0.34 -6.64 11.77
C ILE A 77 0.08 -5.39 10.94
N ALA A 78 -1.18 -4.98 10.85
CA ALA A 78 -1.52 -3.72 10.21
C ALA A 78 -1.10 -2.55 11.11
N ALA A 79 -0.33 -1.61 10.54
CA ALA A 79 -0.14 -0.31 11.16
C ALA A 79 -1.48 0.47 11.14
N MET A 80 -1.87 1.04 12.26
CA MET A 80 -3.06 1.89 12.36
C MET A 80 -2.78 3.09 13.25
N ILE A 81 -3.14 4.28 12.78
CA ILE A 81 -2.97 5.52 13.54
C ILE A 81 -4.35 6.19 13.55
N LEU A 82 -4.99 6.19 14.72
CA LEU A 82 -6.35 6.68 14.92
C LEU A 82 -6.33 7.94 15.80
N PRO A 83 -6.43 9.14 15.18
CA PRO A 83 -6.50 10.38 15.93
C PRO A 83 -7.90 10.55 16.52
N LEU A 84 -7.96 10.96 17.79
CA LEU A 84 -9.19 11.26 18.53
C LEU A 84 -9.16 12.75 18.91
N GLY A 85 -9.62 13.58 17.98
CA GLY A 85 -9.53 15.03 18.10
C GLY A 85 -8.12 15.59 17.80
N PRO A 86 -7.90 16.89 18.05
CA PRO A 86 -6.68 17.58 17.65
C PRO A 86 -5.41 17.07 18.32
N SER A 87 -5.51 16.48 19.51
CA SER A 87 -4.35 16.12 20.35
C SER A 87 -4.41 14.72 20.94
N GLY A 88 -5.52 13.99 20.80
CA GLY A 88 -5.68 12.63 21.32
C GLY A 88 -5.53 11.57 20.25
N GLY A 89 -5.36 10.31 20.67
CA GLY A 89 -5.50 9.15 19.81
C GLY A 89 -4.64 7.96 20.20
N VAL A 90 -4.75 6.90 19.40
CA VAL A 90 -4.01 5.66 19.59
C VAL A 90 -3.39 5.20 18.28
N SER A 91 -2.16 4.69 18.37
CA SER A 91 -1.41 4.15 17.25
C SER A 91 -0.96 2.74 17.53
N GLN A 92 -1.25 1.81 16.63
CA GLN A 92 -0.66 0.47 16.58
C GLN A 92 0.41 0.44 15.49
N LEU A 93 1.61 0.00 15.83
CA LEU A 93 2.73 -0.17 14.89
C LEU A 93 3.13 -1.64 14.75
N PRO A 94 3.59 -2.06 13.57
CA PRO A 94 3.93 -3.45 13.27
C PRO A 94 5.34 -3.85 13.77
N PHE A 95 5.82 -3.21 14.83
CA PHE A 95 7.10 -3.53 15.45
C PHE A 95 6.90 -4.44 16.65
N TRP A 96 7.84 -5.36 16.90
CA TRP A 96 7.90 -6.23 18.08
C TRP A 96 6.58 -6.92 18.45
N GLY A 97 5.81 -7.38 17.44
CA GLY A 97 4.54 -8.07 17.69
C GLY A 97 3.34 -7.16 17.96
N GLY A 98 3.47 -5.85 17.77
CA GLY A 98 2.35 -4.89 17.87
C GLY A 98 2.54 -3.94 19.03
N VAL A 99 3.26 -2.84 18.82
CA VAL A 99 3.44 -1.78 19.81
C VAL A 99 2.29 -0.79 19.72
N VAL A 100 1.68 -0.47 20.87
CA VAL A 100 0.65 0.56 20.99
C VAL A 100 1.24 1.82 21.60
N LEU A 101 1.01 2.96 20.95
CA LEU A 101 1.49 4.29 21.36
C LEU A 101 0.30 5.25 21.48
N GLY A 102 0.38 6.18 22.44
CA GLY A 102 -0.72 7.08 22.78
C GLY A 102 -0.70 8.42 22.02
N ASP A 103 -1.30 9.41 22.67
CA ASP A 103 -1.66 10.72 22.13
C ASP A 103 -0.50 11.45 21.43
N TRP A 104 0.64 11.62 22.10
CA TRP A 104 1.76 12.39 21.55
C TRP A 104 2.28 11.82 20.23
N PHE A 105 2.39 10.49 20.16
CA PHE A 105 2.86 9.81 18.95
C PHE A 105 1.83 9.89 17.82
N THR A 106 0.56 9.69 18.16
CA THR A 106 -0.56 9.79 17.23
C THR A 106 -0.68 11.20 16.65
N TRP A 107 -0.52 12.22 17.49
CA TRP A 107 -0.50 13.62 17.10
C TRP A 107 0.61 13.92 16.11
N LEU A 108 1.85 13.54 16.45
CA LEU A 108 3.03 13.80 15.64
C LEU A 108 2.90 13.27 14.22
N LEU A 109 2.37 12.06 14.07
CA LEU A 109 2.27 11.40 12.76
C LEU A 109 1.03 11.78 11.97
N LYS A 110 -0.11 12.03 12.62
CA LYS A 110 -1.39 12.17 11.91
C LYS A 110 -2.20 13.38 12.31
N SER A 111 -2.40 13.69 13.59
CA SER A 111 -3.26 14.83 13.95
C SER A 111 -2.64 16.19 13.59
N ARG A 112 -1.31 16.29 13.48
CA ARG A 112 -0.62 17.56 13.17
C ARG A 112 -0.96 18.11 11.78
N ASP A 113 -0.93 17.26 10.76
CA ASP A 113 -1.12 17.69 9.36
C ASP A 113 -1.82 16.64 8.47
N TYR A 114 -2.28 15.53 9.03
CA TYR A 114 -2.92 14.41 8.32
C TYR A 114 -2.13 13.89 7.12
N PHE A 115 -0.79 13.98 7.16
CA PHE A 115 0.13 13.67 6.07
C PHE A 115 0.03 14.61 4.86
N ALA A 116 -0.69 15.73 4.94
CA ALA A 116 -0.82 16.67 3.82
C ALA A 116 0.56 17.12 3.32
N GLY A 117 1.44 17.58 4.22
CA GLY A 117 2.80 17.99 3.87
C GLY A 117 3.58 16.89 3.15
N ARG A 118 3.49 15.64 3.63
CA ARG A 118 4.16 14.49 3.02
C ARG A 118 3.64 14.19 1.62
N ILE A 119 2.33 14.19 1.43
CA ILE A 119 1.69 13.88 0.15
C ILE A 119 2.01 14.97 -0.89
N TRP A 120 1.85 16.25 -0.53
CA TRP A 120 2.20 17.37 -1.41
C TRP A 120 3.69 17.34 -1.78
N ALA A 121 4.59 17.10 -0.83
CA ALA A 121 6.01 16.98 -1.11
C ALA A 121 6.34 15.80 -2.05
N SER A 122 5.61 14.68 -1.95
CA SER A 122 5.83 13.50 -2.80
C SER A 122 5.56 13.74 -4.28
N ILE A 123 4.75 14.74 -4.61
CA ILE A 123 4.44 15.16 -5.98
C ILE A 123 5.18 16.46 -6.38
N GLY A 124 6.16 16.91 -5.60
CA GLY A 124 6.94 18.12 -5.87
C GLY A 124 6.16 19.42 -5.66
N ALA A 125 5.14 19.41 -4.80
CA ALA A 125 4.28 20.56 -4.55
C ALA A 125 4.23 20.94 -3.05
N THR A 126 3.62 22.08 -2.75
CA THR A 126 3.47 22.60 -1.37
C THR A 126 2.01 22.60 -0.97
N VAL A 127 1.75 22.46 0.34
CA VAL A 127 0.38 22.47 0.86
C VAL A 127 -0.23 23.87 0.61
N PRO A 128 -1.43 23.97 0.02
CA PRO A 128 -2.13 25.25 -0.12
C PRO A 128 -2.38 25.88 1.25
N ASN A 129 -2.21 27.21 1.33
CA ASN A 129 -2.54 27.99 2.53
C ASN A 129 -4.05 28.13 2.71
#